data_AF-A0A9R0SDK2-F1
#
_entry.id   AF-A0A9R0SDK2-F1
#
_cell.length_a   1.000
_cell.length_b   1.000
_cell.length_c   1.000
_cell.angle_alpha   90.00
_cell.angle_beta   90.00
_cell.angle_gamma   90.00
#
_symmetry.space_group_name_H-M   'P 1'
#
loop_
_entity.id
_entity.type
_entity.pdbx_description
1 polymer ?
#
loop_
_entity_poly.entity_id
_entity_poly.type
_entity_poly.pdbx_seq_one_letter_code
_entity_poly.pdbx_strand_id
1 'polypeptide(L)'
;MMLIMRDGCFLIDRNFCFRRVQMRFPHRNLNEGPHDMTLIDGEMIIDTVPDSGLKRRYLAYDLMALDSVSKTKLPFSERWRLIEDEIIRPRHNERKMFESGAKSNPMYKYDMELFSARRKDFWLLHTAKRVLKEFIPSLCHDADGLIFQGWDDPYVTRTHEGLLKWKYPEMNSVDFLFEVGNDNRQLVFLYERGKKKLMDGSWMVFPNGEDPSSISGRIVECSWNKEQQCWVCMRVRFDKSTPNDINTYRK
;
A
#
# COMPACT_ATOMS: atom_id res chain seq x y z
N MET A 1 8.30 -2.94 4.27
CA MET A 1 9.74 -2.96 3.94
C MET A 1 10.19 -4.38 3.60
N MET A 2 11.31 -4.51 2.89
CA MET A 2 11.99 -5.78 2.64
C MET A 2 13.49 -5.64 2.94
N LEU A 3 14.01 -6.50 3.80
CA LEU A 3 15.45 -6.64 4.08
C LEU A 3 15.99 -7.81 3.25
N ILE A 4 16.92 -7.52 2.35
CA ILE A 4 17.60 -8.48 1.49
C ILE A 4 18.91 -8.90 2.17
N MET A 5 19.13 -10.21 2.22
CA MET A 5 20.30 -10.88 2.79
C MET A 5 20.88 -11.85 1.76
N ARG A 6 22.10 -12.37 2.02
CA ARG A 6 22.75 -13.33 1.11
C ARG A 6 21.90 -14.54 0.76
N ASP A 7 21.20 -15.07 1.76
CA ASP A 7 20.48 -16.35 1.68
C ASP A 7 18.95 -16.20 1.61
N GLY A 8 18.44 -15.01 1.29
CA GLY A 8 16.99 -14.76 1.19
C GLY A 8 16.61 -13.33 1.52
N CYS A 9 15.34 -13.09 1.78
CA CYS A 9 14.86 -11.80 2.26
C CYS A 9 13.87 -11.94 3.42
N PHE A 10 13.66 -10.85 4.14
CA PHE A 10 12.65 -10.71 5.17
C PHE A 10 11.68 -9.61 4.78
N LEU A 11 10.39 -9.95 4.72
CA LEU A 11 9.32 -8.96 4.65
C LEU A 11 9.04 -8.46 6.08
N ILE A 12 8.99 -7.14 6.22
CA ILE A 12 8.81 -6.46 7.51
C ILE A 12 7.57 -5.57 7.40
N ASP A 13 6.56 -5.86 8.23
CA ASP A 13 5.33 -5.08 8.30
C ASP A 13 5.41 -3.92 9.32
N ARG A 14 4.31 -3.16 9.44
CA ARG A 14 4.24 -2.00 10.34
C ARG A 14 4.26 -2.35 11.83
N ASN A 15 3.94 -3.60 12.17
CA ASN A 15 3.99 -4.12 13.54
C ASN A 15 5.35 -4.72 13.87
N PHE A 16 6.34 -4.54 12.99
CA PHE A 16 7.67 -5.16 13.10
C PHE A 16 7.62 -6.69 13.15
N CYS A 17 6.63 -7.31 12.49
CA CYS A 17 6.65 -8.74 12.26
C CYS A 17 7.54 -9.08 11.05
N PHE A 18 8.42 -10.06 11.23
CA PHE A 18 9.36 -10.50 10.21
C PHE A 18 8.89 -11.81 9.58
N ARG A 19 8.87 -11.88 8.26
CA ARG A 19 8.58 -13.12 7.51
C ARG A 19 9.72 -13.40 6.55
N ARG A 20 10.42 -14.52 6.75
CA ARG A 20 11.49 -14.96 5.84
C ARG A 20 10.89 -15.50 4.55
N VAL A 21 11.46 -15.12 3.42
CA VAL A 21 11.12 -15.63 2.09
C VAL A 21 12.40 -15.97 1.34
N GLN A 22 12.41 -17.12 0.68
CA GLN A 22 13.56 -17.55 -0.12
C GLN A 22 13.52 -16.90 -1.51
N MET A 23 14.30 -15.84 -1.69
CA MET A 23 14.45 -15.11 -2.94
C MET A 23 15.90 -14.69 -3.15
N ARG A 24 16.31 -14.55 -4.42
CA ARG A 24 17.71 -14.28 -4.76
C ARG A 24 17.92 -12.92 -5.40
N PHE A 25 18.74 -12.09 -4.79
CA PHE A 25 19.04 -10.73 -5.25
C PHE A 25 20.52 -10.62 -5.58
N PRO A 26 20.94 -10.87 -6.84
CA PRO A 26 22.35 -10.74 -7.25
C PRO A 26 22.77 -9.27 -7.36
N HIS A 27 24.05 -9.00 -7.14
CA HIS A 27 24.66 -7.73 -7.53
C HIS A 27 24.69 -7.59 -9.06
N ARG A 28 24.89 -6.35 -9.55
CA ARG A 28 25.16 -6.08 -10.97
C ARG A 28 26.35 -6.89 -11.48
N ASN A 29 27.42 -6.95 -10.69
CA ASN A 29 28.54 -7.85 -10.94
C ASN A 29 28.26 -9.21 -10.28
N LEU A 30 27.92 -10.21 -11.09
CA LEU A 30 27.53 -11.53 -10.59
C LEU A 30 28.63 -12.25 -9.79
N ASN A 31 29.89 -11.82 -9.90
CA ASN A 31 31.02 -12.38 -9.14
C ASN A 31 31.01 -11.97 -7.66
N GLU A 32 30.33 -10.88 -7.30
CA GLU A 32 30.21 -10.39 -5.92
C GLU A 32 29.17 -11.19 -5.12
N GLY A 33 28.41 -12.07 -5.78
CA GLY A 33 27.37 -12.86 -5.15
C GLY A 33 26.08 -12.05 -4.93
N PRO A 34 25.18 -12.52 -4.02
CA PRO A 34 23.97 -11.80 -3.67
C PRO A 34 24.21 -10.62 -2.73
N HIS A 35 23.30 -9.63 -2.79
CA HIS A 35 23.19 -8.51 -1.86
C HIS A 35 23.13 -8.99 -0.40
N ASP A 36 23.65 -8.17 0.51
CA ASP A 36 23.63 -8.45 1.94
C ASP A 36 23.37 -7.20 2.77
N MET A 37 22.34 -7.21 3.63
CA MET A 37 21.92 -6.04 4.40
C MET A 37 21.46 -4.85 3.53
N THR A 38 20.73 -5.16 2.44
CA THR A 38 20.07 -4.16 1.60
C THR A 38 18.63 -3.98 2.07
N LEU A 39 18.22 -2.75 2.42
CA LEU A 39 16.90 -2.45 2.97
C LEU A 39 16.11 -1.55 2.02
N ILE A 40 14.98 -2.07 1.54
CA ILE A 40 14.09 -1.34 0.62
C ILE A 40 12.70 -1.14 1.23
N ASP A 41 12.06 -0.06 0.80
CA ASP A 41 10.66 0.21 1.09
C ASP A 41 9.78 -0.09 -0.13
N GLY A 42 8.57 -0.53 0.16
CA GLY A 42 7.71 -1.11 -0.86
C GLY A 42 6.44 -1.72 -0.30
N GLU A 43 5.54 -2.04 -1.22
CA GLU A 43 4.24 -2.65 -0.93
C GLU A 43 4.08 -3.99 -1.65
N MET A 44 3.34 -4.90 -1.02
CA MET A 44 2.93 -6.14 -1.65
C MET A 44 1.54 -5.96 -2.24
N ILE A 45 1.42 -6.19 -3.54
CA ILE A 45 0.15 -6.19 -4.27
C ILE A 45 -0.20 -7.59 -4.76
N ILE A 46 -1.48 -7.79 -5.07
CA ILE A 46 -1.99 -8.97 -5.74
C ILE A 46 -2.64 -8.49 -7.04
N ASP A 47 -1.98 -8.74 -8.16
CA ASP A 47 -2.55 -8.47 -9.49
C ASP A 47 -3.53 -9.59 -9.86
N THR A 48 -4.71 -9.22 -10.34
CA THR A 48 -5.66 -10.12 -11.01
C THR A 48 -5.38 -10.04 -12.50
N VAL A 49 -4.51 -10.92 -12.99
CA VAL A 49 -4.09 -10.91 -14.40
C VAL A 49 -5.09 -11.74 -15.21
N PRO A 50 -5.63 -11.20 -16.33
CA PRO A 50 -6.46 -11.97 -17.25
C PRO A 50 -5.79 -13.29 -17.62
N ASP A 51 -6.54 -14.40 -17.56
CA ASP A 51 -6.12 -15.77 -17.91
C ASP A 51 -5.01 -16.41 -17.06
N SER A 52 -4.22 -15.62 -16.33
CA SER A 52 -3.11 -16.10 -15.50
C SER A 52 -3.43 -16.17 -14.00
N GLY A 53 -4.61 -15.71 -13.58
CA GLY A 53 -5.03 -15.68 -12.18
C GLY A 53 -4.30 -14.65 -11.33
N LEU A 54 -4.27 -14.90 -10.02
CA LEU A 54 -3.70 -14.00 -9.01
C LEU A 54 -2.17 -14.09 -8.99
N LYS A 55 -1.47 -12.96 -9.16
CA LYS A 55 0.00 -12.87 -9.08
C LYS A 55 0.43 -11.88 -8.02
N ARG A 56 1.25 -12.34 -7.07
CA ARG A 56 1.84 -11.49 -6.03
C ARG A 56 3.04 -10.71 -6.57
N ARG A 57 3.09 -9.41 -6.29
CA ARG A 57 4.22 -8.56 -6.66
C ARG A 57 4.61 -7.62 -5.54
N TYR A 58 5.91 -7.50 -5.30
CA TYR A 58 6.47 -6.48 -4.43
C TYR A 58 6.87 -5.27 -5.28
N LEU A 59 6.20 -4.14 -5.06
CA LEU A 59 6.52 -2.87 -5.69
C LEU A 59 7.43 -2.07 -4.77
N ALA A 60 8.72 -2.06 -5.06
CA ALA A 60 9.73 -1.28 -4.35
C ALA A 60 9.65 0.18 -4.79
N TYR A 61 9.38 1.09 -3.86
CA TYR A 61 9.25 2.52 -4.17
C TYR A 61 10.35 3.39 -3.56
N ASP A 62 11.09 2.91 -2.55
CA ASP A 62 12.23 3.64 -1.99
C ASP A 62 13.34 2.70 -1.47
N LEU A 63 14.54 3.21 -1.24
CA LEU A 63 15.74 2.49 -0.83
C LEU A 63 16.38 3.19 0.38
N MET A 64 16.55 2.46 1.48
CA MET A 64 17.15 2.99 2.71
C MET A 64 18.62 2.63 2.85
N ALA A 65 19.00 1.41 2.48
CA ALA A 65 20.38 0.92 2.57
C ALA A 65 20.69 -0.04 1.42
N LEU A 66 21.92 0.00 0.92
CA LEU A 66 22.45 -0.91 -0.08
C LEU A 66 23.76 -1.48 0.46
N ASP A 67 23.82 -2.79 0.62
CA ASP A 67 24.97 -3.54 1.13
C ASP A 67 25.55 -2.98 2.44
N SER A 68 24.71 -2.85 3.46
CA SER A 68 25.01 -2.22 4.76
C SER A 68 25.28 -0.71 4.71
N VAL A 69 25.35 -0.08 3.53
CA VAL A 69 25.61 1.35 3.38
C VAL A 69 24.31 2.12 3.32
N SER A 70 24.10 3.04 4.27
CA SER A 70 22.94 3.93 4.29
C SER A 70 22.89 4.82 3.04
N LYS A 71 21.69 4.91 2.46
CA LYS A 71 21.36 5.76 1.31
C LYS A 71 20.34 6.84 1.66
N THR A 72 19.92 6.94 2.93
CA THR A 72 18.85 7.84 3.36
C THR A 72 19.14 9.33 3.13
N LYS A 73 20.41 9.73 3.07
CA LYS A 73 20.83 11.11 2.78
C LYS A 73 20.82 11.47 1.29
N LEU A 74 20.75 10.48 0.41
CA LEU A 74 20.69 10.74 -1.03
C LEU A 74 19.32 11.29 -1.41
N PRO A 75 19.21 12.10 -2.49
CA PRO A 75 17.94 12.48 -3.10
C PRO A 75 17.07 11.27 -3.44
N PHE A 76 15.73 11.42 -3.38
CA PHE A 76 14.81 10.36 -3.77
C PHE A 76 15.07 9.85 -5.19
N SER A 77 15.35 10.76 -6.12
CA SER A 77 15.68 10.44 -7.51
C SER A 77 16.82 9.43 -7.65
N GLU A 78 17.89 9.58 -6.85
CA GLU A 78 19.01 8.66 -6.83
C GLU A 78 18.63 7.32 -6.20
N ARG A 79 17.93 7.34 -5.05
CA ARG A 79 17.47 6.12 -4.37
C ARG A 79 16.55 5.31 -5.26
N TRP A 80 15.61 5.97 -5.94
CA TRP A 80 14.69 5.39 -6.90
C TRP A 80 15.41 4.76 -8.09
N ARG A 81 16.42 5.44 -8.65
CA ARG A 81 17.28 4.89 -9.71
C ARG A 81 18.05 3.66 -9.24
N LEU A 82 18.63 3.70 -8.03
CA LEU A 82 19.42 2.59 -7.47
C LEU A 82 18.58 1.30 -7.32
N ILE A 83 17.29 1.40 -6.99
CA ILE A 83 16.39 0.23 -6.97
C ILE A 83 16.40 -0.48 -8.32
N GLU A 84 16.25 0.27 -9.42
CA GLU A 84 16.28 -0.30 -10.76
C GLU A 84 17.65 -0.90 -11.08
N ASP A 85 18.68 -0.09 -10.89
CA ASP A 85 20.02 -0.31 -11.43
C ASP A 85 20.81 -1.39 -10.68
N GLU A 86 20.57 -1.54 -9.36
CA GLU A 86 21.33 -2.42 -8.47
C GLU A 86 20.52 -3.62 -7.98
N ILE A 87 19.18 -3.56 -8.01
CA ILE A 87 18.32 -4.62 -7.44
C ILE A 87 17.47 -5.29 -8.53
N ILE A 88 16.68 -4.52 -9.28
CA ILE A 88 15.70 -5.08 -10.22
C ILE A 88 16.36 -5.57 -11.51
N ARG A 89 17.17 -4.74 -12.16
CA ARG A 89 17.83 -5.09 -13.43
C ARG A 89 18.79 -6.27 -13.27
N PRO A 90 19.64 -6.36 -12.22
CA PRO A 90 20.49 -7.53 -12.02
C PRO A 90 19.71 -8.84 -11.88
N ARG A 91 18.58 -8.83 -11.16
CA ARG A 91 17.68 -10.00 -11.08
C ARG A 91 17.14 -10.42 -12.43
N HIS A 92 16.69 -9.47 -13.24
CA HIS A 92 16.16 -9.77 -14.57
C HIS A 92 17.25 -10.32 -15.51
N ASN A 93 18.46 -9.78 -15.44
CA ASN A 93 19.60 -10.25 -16.21
C ASN A 93 20.00 -11.67 -15.80
N GLU A 94 20.13 -11.94 -14.49
CA GLU A 94 20.46 -13.29 -13.99
C GLU A 94 19.36 -14.29 -14.40
N ARG A 95 18.08 -13.93 -14.27
CA ARG A 95 16.96 -14.76 -14.73
C ARG A 95 17.08 -15.13 -16.21
N LYS A 96 17.36 -14.17 -17.09
CA LYS A 96 17.56 -14.44 -18.53
C LYS A 96 18.71 -15.40 -18.81
N MET A 97 19.80 -15.32 -18.03
CA MET A 97 20.93 -16.25 -18.15
C MET A 97 20.55 -17.68 -17.74
N PHE A 98 19.64 -17.82 -16.77
CA PHE A 98 19.10 -19.13 -16.39
C PHE A 98 18.19 -19.70 -17.49
N GLU A 99 17.30 -18.86 -18.03
CA GLU A 99 16.39 -19.25 -19.11
C GLU A 99 17.13 -19.62 -20.40
N SER A 100 18.23 -18.94 -20.73
CA SER A 100 19.06 -19.26 -21.90
C SER A 100 20.04 -20.42 -21.67
N GLY A 101 20.15 -20.94 -20.44
CA GLY A 101 21.12 -21.97 -20.08
C GLY A 101 22.57 -21.47 -19.96
N ALA A 102 22.83 -20.18 -20.19
CA ALA A 102 24.17 -19.58 -20.02
C ALA A 102 24.67 -19.63 -18.58
N LYS A 103 23.74 -19.72 -17.61
CA LYS A 103 24.01 -19.97 -16.21
C LYS A 103 23.05 -21.04 -15.73
N SER A 104 23.55 -22.08 -15.06
CA SER A 104 22.70 -23.09 -14.44
C SER A 104 22.96 -23.11 -12.94
N ASN A 105 21.90 -23.09 -12.14
CA ASN A 105 21.95 -23.47 -10.74
C ASN A 105 20.84 -24.49 -10.49
N PRO A 106 21.15 -25.78 -10.34
CA PRO A 106 20.14 -26.82 -10.16
C PRO A 106 19.33 -26.64 -8.87
N MET A 107 19.84 -25.88 -7.90
CA MET A 107 19.22 -25.67 -6.60
C MET A 107 18.26 -24.46 -6.56
N TYR A 108 18.23 -23.61 -7.60
CA TYR A 108 17.44 -22.38 -7.56
C TYR A 108 16.69 -22.12 -8.88
N LYS A 109 15.38 -21.85 -8.78
CA LYS A 109 14.51 -21.53 -9.91
C LYS A 109 13.71 -20.26 -9.60
N TYR A 110 13.83 -19.25 -10.45
CA TYR A 110 13.08 -17.99 -10.30
C TYR A 110 11.57 -18.19 -10.32
N ASP A 111 11.05 -19.16 -11.08
CA ASP A 111 9.61 -19.43 -11.15
C ASP A 111 9.03 -20.04 -9.86
N MET A 112 9.89 -20.48 -8.93
CA MET A 112 9.48 -20.97 -7.61
C MET A 112 9.41 -19.85 -6.55
N GLU A 113 9.78 -18.61 -6.89
CA GLU A 113 9.65 -17.50 -5.95
C GLU A 113 8.16 -17.18 -5.68
N LEU A 114 7.83 -16.90 -4.42
CA LEU A 114 6.46 -16.65 -3.98
C LEU A 114 5.83 -15.38 -4.57
N PHE A 115 6.67 -14.44 -5.02
CA PHE A 115 6.27 -13.19 -5.65
C PHE A 115 7.39 -12.66 -6.53
N SER A 116 7.03 -11.79 -7.47
CA SER A 116 8.01 -11.05 -8.27
C SER A 116 8.31 -9.68 -7.63
N ALA A 117 9.53 -9.16 -7.78
CA ALA A 117 9.90 -7.82 -7.34
C ALA A 117 10.03 -6.87 -8.54
N ARG A 118 9.52 -5.64 -8.42
CA ARG A 118 9.61 -4.58 -9.42
C ARG A 118 9.82 -3.23 -8.74
N ARG A 119 10.42 -2.28 -9.45
CA ARG A 119 10.43 -0.87 -9.02
C ARG A 119 9.06 -0.27 -9.34
N LYS A 120 8.50 0.50 -8.40
CA LYS A 120 7.29 1.29 -8.63
C LYS A 120 7.65 2.51 -9.47
N ASP A 121 6.90 2.74 -10.54
CA ASP A 121 7.11 3.89 -11.39
C ASP A 121 6.55 5.17 -10.75
N PHE A 122 7.28 6.26 -10.97
CA PHE A 122 6.89 7.61 -10.63
C PHE A 122 6.91 8.44 -11.92
N TRP A 123 6.02 9.42 -11.98
CA TRP A 123 5.90 10.33 -13.12
C TRP A 123 6.03 11.78 -12.63
N LEU A 124 6.45 12.67 -13.53
CA LEU A 124 6.47 14.09 -13.27
C LEU A 124 5.05 14.60 -12.97
N LEU A 125 4.95 15.61 -12.09
CA LEU A 125 3.68 16.13 -11.56
C LEU A 125 2.66 16.49 -12.64
N HIS A 126 3.10 17.08 -13.76
CA HIS A 126 2.21 17.45 -14.86
C HIS A 126 1.48 16.25 -15.51
N THR A 127 1.97 15.03 -15.30
CA THR A 127 1.38 13.78 -15.81
C THR A 127 0.25 13.27 -14.91
N ALA A 128 0.02 13.86 -13.72
CA ALA A 128 -0.94 13.36 -12.73
C ALA A 128 -2.35 13.11 -13.31
N LYS A 129 -2.84 14.01 -14.17
CA LYS A 129 -4.15 13.84 -14.83
C LYS A 129 -4.21 12.57 -15.68
N ARG A 130 -3.13 12.25 -16.40
CA ARG A 130 -3.02 11.05 -17.22
C ARG A 130 -2.92 9.80 -16.33
N VAL A 131 -2.15 9.87 -15.25
CA VAL A 131 -2.06 8.76 -14.28
C VAL A 131 -3.44 8.41 -13.72
N LEU A 132 -4.21 9.42 -13.30
CA LEU A 132 -5.55 9.23 -12.75
C LEU A 132 -6.57 8.70 -13.75
N LYS A 133 -6.52 9.16 -15.01
CA LYS A 133 -7.57 8.86 -16.00
C LYS A 133 -7.28 7.65 -16.88
N GLU A 134 -6.01 7.30 -17.06
CA GLU A 134 -5.58 6.25 -17.99
C GLU A 134 -4.84 5.13 -17.27
N PHE A 135 -3.83 5.46 -16.47
CA PHE A 135 -2.97 4.45 -15.84
C PHE A 135 -3.69 3.69 -14.73
N ILE A 136 -4.24 4.38 -13.73
CA ILE A 136 -4.93 3.75 -12.59
C ILE A 136 -6.06 2.82 -13.06
N PRO A 137 -6.97 3.23 -13.98
CA PRO A 137 -8.01 2.34 -14.47
C PRO A 137 -7.50 1.11 -15.24
N SER A 138 -6.26 1.12 -15.75
CA SER A 138 -5.64 -0.01 -16.44
C SER A 138 -4.87 -0.97 -15.53
N LEU A 139 -4.74 -0.64 -14.23
CA LEU A 139 -4.07 -1.50 -13.27
C LEU A 139 -4.85 -2.81 -13.06
N CYS A 140 -4.11 -3.89 -12.83
CA CYS A 140 -4.69 -5.19 -12.47
C CYS A 140 -4.88 -5.36 -10.95
N HIS A 141 -4.73 -4.29 -10.18
CA HIS A 141 -4.88 -4.25 -8.73
C HIS A 141 -5.51 -2.92 -8.32
N ASP A 142 -6.07 -2.88 -7.10
CA ASP A 142 -6.74 -1.70 -6.58
C ASP A 142 -5.75 -0.56 -6.29
N ALA A 143 -6.16 0.67 -6.60
CA ALA A 143 -5.46 1.89 -6.25
C ALA A 143 -6.48 2.94 -5.76
N ASP A 144 -6.14 3.64 -4.67
CA ASP A 144 -7.05 4.56 -3.98
C ASP A 144 -6.68 6.04 -4.13
N GLY A 145 -5.67 6.34 -4.96
CA GLY A 145 -5.26 7.70 -5.27
C GLY A 145 -3.80 7.82 -5.70
N LEU A 146 -3.15 8.90 -5.24
CA LEU A 146 -1.79 9.28 -5.62
C LEU A 146 -0.91 9.51 -4.39
N ILE A 147 0.37 9.22 -4.56
CA ILE A 147 1.44 9.61 -3.63
C ILE A 147 2.34 10.60 -4.34
N PHE A 148 2.62 11.73 -3.69
CA PHE A 148 3.56 12.74 -4.16
C PHE A 148 4.81 12.69 -3.29
N GLN A 149 5.93 12.41 -3.93
CA GLN A 149 7.24 12.30 -3.31
C GLN A 149 8.14 13.40 -3.88
N GLY A 150 8.76 14.19 -3.01
CA GLY A 150 9.72 15.21 -3.45
C GLY A 150 10.94 14.55 -4.11
N TRP A 151 11.32 15.08 -5.27
CA TRP A 151 12.36 14.51 -6.14
C TRP A 151 13.75 14.54 -5.50
N ASP A 152 14.04 15.63 -4.77
CA ASP A 152 15.33 15.88 -4.14
C ASP A 152 15.33 15.59 -2.64
N ASP A 153 14.20 15.11 -2.10
CA ASP A 153 14.05 14.89 -0.66
C ASP A 153 14.89 13.70 -0.17
N PRO A 154 15.58 13.83 0.98
CA PRO A 154 16.17 12.67 1.66
C PRO A 154 15.08 11.73 2.19
N TYR A 155 15.46 10.51 2.54
CA TYR A 155 14.54 9.57 3.19
C TYR A 155 14.33 10.02 4.63
N VAL A 156 13.08 10.32 5.00
CA VAL A 156 12.70 10.71 6.36
C VAL A 156 11.99 9.54 7.02
N THR A 157 12.51 9.10 8.17
CA THR A 157 11.87 8.05 8.96
C THR A 157 10.61 8.58 9.64
N ARG A 158 9.59 7.73 9.79
CA ARG A 158 8.29 8.06 10.43
C ARG A 158 7.48 9.05 9.59
N THR A 159 6.90 10.06 10.22
CA THR A 159 6.05 11.05 9.55
C THR A 159 6.92 12.01 8.77
N HIS A 160 6.66 12.11 7.47
CA HIS A 160 7.28 13.09 6.58
C HIS A 160 6.20 14.05 6.06
N GLU A 161 6.31 15.33 6.39
CA GLU A 161 5.32 16.35 5.99
C GLU A 161 5.36 16.65 4.49
N GLY A 162 6.51 16.43 3.82
CA GLY A 162 6.65 16.56 2.37
C GLY A 162 6.10 15.38 1.56
N LEU A 163 5.83 14.24 2.20
CA LEU A 163 5.23 13.07 1.53
C LEU A 163 3.70 13.21 1.56
N LEU A 164 3.14 13.65 0.43
CA LEU A 164 1.70 13.89 0.34
C LEU A 164 0.99 12.66 -0.22
N LYS A 165 -0.18 12.38 0.33
CA LYS A 165 -1.13 11.39 -0.19
C LYS A 165 -2.40 12.09 -0.59
N TRP A 166 -2.86 11.85 -1.81
CA TRP A 166 -4.16 12.30 -2.30
C TRP A 166 -5.02 11.06 -2.53
N LYS A 167 -6.29 11.12 -2.11
CA LYS A 167 -7.28 10.07 -2.35
C LYS A 167 -8.50 10.65 -3.01
N TYR A 168 -9.21 9.81 -3.75
CA TYR A 168 -10.53 10.15 -4.26
C TYR A 168 -11.47 10.52 -3.10
N PRO A 169 -12.28 11.59 -3.20
CA PRO A 169 -13.20 12.01 -2.15
C PRO A 169 -14.09 10.87 -1.63
N GLU A 170 -14.59 10.03 -2.53
CA GLU A 170 -15.42 8.86 -2.27
C GLU A 170 -14.68 7.72 -1.54
N MET A 171 -13.35 7.72 -1.59
CA MET A 171 -12.47 6.79 -0.86
C MET A 171 -12.02 7.33 0.50
N ASN A 172 -12.39 8.57 0.84
CA ASN A 172 -12.23 9.09 2.20
C ASN A 172 -13.42 8.60 3.03
N SER A 173 -13.12 7.68 3.93
CA SER A 173 -14.10 7.06 4.79
C SER A 173 -13.87 7.39 6.26
N VAL A 174 -14.95 7.33 7.02
CA VAL A 174 -14.97 7.50 8.47
C VAL A 174 -15.73 6.32 9.06
N ASP A 175 -15.15 5.70 10.08
CA ASP A 175 -15.83 4.64 10.82
C ASP A 175 -16.73 5.26 11.90
N PHE A 176 -18.03 5.07 11.79
CA PHE A 176 -19.03 5.50 12.76
C PHE A 176 -19.60 4.32 13.51
N LEU A 177 -20.09 4.56 14.72
CA LEU A 177 -20.98 3.63 15.40
C LEU A 177 -22.40 4.02 15.00
N PHE A 178 -23.13 3.06 14.42
CA PHE A 178 -24.50 3.25 13.97
C PHE A 178 -25.46 2.60 14.94
N GLU A 179 -26.50 3.32 15.36
CA GLU A 179 -27.58 2.79 16.18
C GLU A 179 -28.93 3.28 15.64
N VAL A 180 -29.97 2.46 15.82
CA VAL A 180 -31.36 2.83 15.56
C VAL A 180 -32.05 3.06 16.91
N GLY A 181 -32.53 4.27 17.14
CA GLY A 181 -33.28 4.63 18.34
C GLY A 181 -34.73 4.14 18.30
N ASN A 182 -35.44 4.31 19.41
CA ASN A 182 -36.81 3.79 19.60
C ASN A 182 -37.83 4.26 18.55
N ASP A 183 -37.62 5.42 17.93
CA ASP A 183 -38.52 5.99 16.90
C ASP A 183 -38.05 5.69 15.46
N ASN A 184 -37.28 4.61 15.25
CA ASN A 184 -36.56 4.33 14.00
C ASN A 184 -35.62 5.47 13.54
N ARG A 185 -35.27 6.39 14.45
CA ARG A 185 -34.32 7.46 14.17
C ARG A 185 -32.92 6.88 14.08
N GLN A 186 -32.23 7.18 12.99
CA GLN A 186 -30.82 6.86 12.84
C GLN A 186 -29.96 7.73 13.76
N LEU A 187 -29.04 7.10 14.49
CA LEU A 187 -28.09 7.73 15.38
C LEU A 187 -26.68 7.35 14.94
N VAL A 188 -25.85 8.37 14.73
CA VAL A 188 -24.49 8.24 14.21
C VAL A 188 -23.52 8.76 15.26
N PHE A 189 -22.56 7.94 15.69
CA PHE A 189 -21.63 8.32 16.75
C PHE A 189 -20.16 8.25 16.32
N LEU A 190 -19.40 9.21 16.81
CA LEU A 190 -17.94 9.21 16.87
C LEU A 190 -17.48 9.10 18.33
N TYR A 191 -16.18 8.97 18.54
CA TYR A 191 -15.58 9.14 19.85
C TYR A 191 -15.03 10.57 20.04
N GLU A 192 -15.20 11.09 21.24
CA GLU A 192 -14.47 12.27 21.71
C GLU A 192 -13.97 11.95 23.12
N ARG A 193 -12.65 11.85 23.28
CA ARG A 193 -12.01 11.51 24.57
C ARG A 193 -12.54 10.19 25.17
N GLY A 194 -12.74 9.18 24.32
CA GLY A 194 -13.20 7.85 24.72
C GLY A 194 -14.69 7.71 25.05
N LYS A 195 -15.49 8.77 24.83
CA LYS A 195 -16.96 8.74 25.01
C LYS A 195 -17.67 8.82 23.67
N LYS A 196 -18.83 8.15 23.55
CA LYS A 196 -19.73 8.29 22.39
C LYS A 196 -20.18 9.76 22.28
N LYS A 197 -20.04 10.32 21.09
CA LYS A 197 -20.50 11.66 20.71
C LYS A 197 -21.44 11.53 19.52
N LEU A 198 -22.68 11.95 19.70
CA LEU A 198 -23.70 11.95 18.65
C LEU A 198 -23.35 13.02 17.60
N MET A 199 -23.43 12.63 16.33
CA MET A 199 -23.34 13.52 15.17
C MET A 199 -24.74 13.99 14.81
N ASP A 200 -25.18 15.10 15.41
CA ASP A 200 -26.53 15.60 15.18
C ASP A 200 -26.73 16.02 13.71
N GLY A 201 -27.93 15.78 13.19
CA GLY A 201 -28.28 16.02 11.78
C GLY A 201 -27.60 15.10 10.76
N SER A 202 -26.75 14.16 11.18
CA SER A 202 -26.14 13.18 10.28
C SER A 202 -27.06 11.98 10.08
N TRP A 203 -27.23 11.56 8.83
CA TRP A 203 -27.99 10.38 8.46
C TRP A 203 -27.22 9.55 7.43
N MET A 204 -27.54 8.26 7.36
CA MET A 204 -26.83 7.27 6.54
C MET A 204 -27.76 6.60 5.52
N VAL A 205 -27.23 6.41 4.33
CA VAL A 205 -27.82 5.59 3.26
C VAL A 205 -27.13 4.23 3.24
N PHE A 206 -27.92 3.16 3.15
CA PHE A 206 -27.44 1.80 2.91
C PHE A 206 -27.73 1.43 1.45
N PRO A 207 -26.73 1.52 0.54
CA PRO A 207 -26.98 1.41 -0.90
C PRO A 207 -27.47 0.03 -1.34
N ASN A 208 -27.15 -1.01 -0.57
CA ASN A 208 -27.55 -2.39 -0.86
C ASN A 208 -28.95 -2.75 -0.31
N GLY A 209 -29.70 -1.78 0.22
CA GLY A 209 -31.04 -2.00 0.78
C GLY A 209 -31.05 -2.78 2.09
N GLU A 210 -29.93 -2.80 2.81
CA GLU A 210 -29.84 -3.42 4.13
C GLU A 210 -30.80 -2.72 5.12
N ASP A 211 -31.49 -3.50 5.95
CA ASP A 211 -32.34 -2.94 7.02
C ASP A 211 -31.45 -2.30 8.10
N PRO A 212 -31.57 -0.98 8.34
CA PRO A 212 -30.81 -0.29 9.38
C PRO A 212 -30.88 -0.96 10.75
N SER A 213 -32.03 -1.55 11.09
CA SER A 213 -32.25 -2.21 12.39
C SER A 213 -31.29 -3.39 12.61
N SER A 214 -30.94 -4.10 11.53
CA SER A 214 -30.00 -5.24 11.55
C SER A 214 -28.54 -4.83 11.77
N ILE A 215 -28.22 -3.57 11.46
CA ILE A 215 -26.87 -2.98 11.55
C ILE A 215 -26.69 -2.18 12.86
N SER A 216 -27.78 -1.88 13.56
CA SER A 216 -27.76 -1.18 14.85
C SER A 216 -26.76 -1.80 15.84
N GLY A 217 -25.96 -0.95 16.48
CA GLY A 217 -24.91 -1.32 17.42
C GLY A 217 -23.57 -1.68 16.78
N ARG A 218 -23.42 -1.59 15.45
CA ARG A 218 -22.19 -1.96 14.74
C ARG A 218 -21.38 -0.75 14.29
N ILE A 219 -20.09 -0.98 14.07
CA ILE A 219 -19.23 -0.01 13.40
C ILE A 219 -19.42 -0.13 11.89
N VAL A 220 -19.69 0.99 11.23
CA VAL A 220 -19.88 1.10 9.79
C VAL A 220 -18.87 2.07 9.21
N GLU A 221 -18.25 1.70 8.09
CA GLU A 221 -17.36 2.57 7.33
C GLU A 221 -18.19 3.32 6.29
N CYS A 222 -18.19 4.64 6.35
CA CYS A 222 -19.00 5.49 5.49
C CYS A 222 -18.17 6.53 4.75
N SER A 223 -18.56 6.86 3.51
CA SER A 223 -18.02 8.00 2.77
C SER A 223 -19.06 9.11 2.64
N TRP A 224 -18.60 10.35 2.49
CA TRP A 224 -19.49 11.50 2.37
C TRP A 224 -19.90 11.74 0.91
N ASN A 225 -21.20 11.67 0.62
CA ASN A 225 -21.75 12.06 -0.66
C ASN A 225 -22.10 13.56 -0.65
N LYS A 226 -21.33 14.36 -1.39
CA LYS A 226 -21.54 15.82 -1.47
C LYS A 226 -22.82 16.22 -2.20
N GLU A 227 -23.31 15.44 -3.15
CA GLU A 227 -24.52 15.77 -3.91
C GLU A 227 -25.77 15.55 -3.07
N GLN A 228 -25.82 14.44 -2.33
CA GLN A 228 -26.95 14.07 -1.48
C GLN A 228 -26.85 14.61 -0.04
N GLN A 229 -25.71 15.21 0.32
CA GLN A 229 -25.42 15.70 1.67
C GLN A 229 -25.67 14.64 2.74
N CYS A 230 -25.18 13.43 2.50
CA CYS A 230 -25.39 12.27 3.38
C CYS A 230 -24.17 11.36 3.45
N TRP A 231 -24.14 10.53 4.49
CA TRP A 231 -23.16 9.45 4.61
C TRP A 231 -23.66 8.22 3.87
N VAL A 232 -22.82 7.63 3.02
CA VAL A 232 -23.13 6.38 2.33
C VAL A 232 -22.34 5.26 3.02
N CYS A 233 -23.05 4.27 3.54
CA CYS A 233 -22.44 3.08 4.14
C CYS A 233 -21.71 2.29 3.04
N MET A 234 -20.41 2.09 3.22
CA MET A 234 -19.59 1.27 2.32
C MET A 234 -19.58 -0.19 2.78
N ARG A 235 -19.43 -0.42 4.09
CA ARG A 235 -19.43 -1.75 4.70
C ARG A 235 -19.55 -1.72 6.23
N VAL A 236 -19.91 -2.86 6.80
CA VAL A 236 -19.82 -3.12 8.25
C VAL A 236 -18.40 -3.55 8.62
N ARG A 237 -17.85 -2.98 9.70
CA ARG A 237 -16.48 -3.22 10.20
C ARG A 237 -16.46 -4.19 11.37
N PHE A 238 -16.45 -5.49 11.05
CA PHE A 238 -16.35 -6.56 12.05
C PHE A 238 -15.00 -6.62 12.78
N ASP A 239 -13.96 -6.03 12.18
CA ASP A 239 -12.61 -5.93 12.75
C ASP A 239 -12.48 -4.82 13.80
N LYS A 240 -13.51 -3.98 13.98
CA LYS A 240 -13.48 -2.81 14.87
C LYS A 240 -14.53 -2.88 15.96
N SER A 241 -14.09 -2.56 17.18
CA SER A 241 -14.96 -2.41 18.35
C SER A 241 -15.35 -0.97 18.64
N THR A 242 -14.66 0.01 18.04
CA THR A 242 -14.86 1.45 18.31
C THR A 242 -14.89 2.26 17.02
N PRO A 243 -15.69 3.35 16.96
CA PRO A 243 -15.67 4.29 15.84
C PRO A 243 -14.39 5.13 15.84
N ASN A 244 -14.21 5.98 14.83
CA ASN A 244 -13.13 6.96 14.79
C ASN A 244 -13.31 8.05 15.86
N ASP A 245 -12.19 8.63 16.29
CA ASP A 245 -12.19 9.82 17.13
C ASP A 245 -12.50 11.07 16.29
N ILE A 246 -13.13 12.07 16.90
CA ILE A 246 -13.50 13.33 16.26
C ILE A 246 -12.30 14.06 15.65
N ASN A 247 -11.10 13.89 16.20
CA ASN A 247 -9.88 14.47 15.62
C ASN A 247 -9.47 13.76 14.34
N THR A 248 -9.77 12.48 14.18
CA THR A 248 -9.58 11.76 12.90
C THR A 248 -10.62 12.24 11.89
N TYR A 249 -11.86 12.42 12.32
CA TYR A 249 -12.94 12.94 11.47
C TYR A 249 -12.69 14.37 10.95
N ARG A 250 -12.06 15.23 11.76
CA ARG A 250 -11.78 16.63 11.40
C ARG A 250 -10.55 16.83 10.51
N LYS A 251 -9.71 15.81 10.35
CA LYS A 251 -8.50 15.84 9.52
C LYS A 251 -8.85 15.52 8.07
#